data_AF-A0A1C6VVS2-F1
#
_entry.id   AF-A0A1C6VVS2-F1
#
_cell.length_a   1.000
_cell.length_b   1.000
_cell.length_c   1.000
_cell.angle_alpha   90.00
_cell.angle_beta   90.00
_cell.angle_gamma   90.00
#
_symmetry.space_group_name_H-M   'P 1'
#
loop_
_entity.id
_entity.type
_entity.pdbx_description
1 polymer ?
#
loop_
_entity_poly.entity_id
_entity_poly.type
_entity_poly.pdbx_seq_one_letter_code
_entity_poly.pdbx_strand_id
1 'polypeptide(L)'
;MPKSVSVPEKTLEHWSSQYLTYRYRSQAALWWPSSREDIDVRWLPTRPGKAVQLELKTTTVAGTGLHDVLVDLGQLWEYRQRPIGHQPFYAFPWPGWHGDLTTAAIAGGRPVTELGFGRSGPGWWFADWMVVLTAAQVERVLHKELAAHGCARRGTKKRLVRFDLTHSQLNPVVTWGSSATPPQVVRWRNFWAELEQCGRAGWPQLIRLPARFMQARGLYTSSRLAGLLQEAAYMIAAGEWGDDDQLVTLAPDADGNYQVAPDPVLDLGEQHADSTDDVRDHRQVVFLEAGVLLRRR
;
A
#
# COMPACT_ATOMS: atom_id res chain seq x y z
N MET A 1 -30.60 1.93 4.16
CA MET A 1 -29.72 2.58 5.15
C MET A 1 -28.31 2.62 4.59
N PRO A 2 -27.56 3.74 4.70
CA PRO A 2 -26.15 3.76 4.30
C PRO A 2 -25.40 2.68 5.08
N LYS A 3 -24.61 1.85 4.40
CA LYS A 3 -23.81 0.82 5.06
C LYS A 3 -22.77 1.53 5.92
N SER A 4 -22.81 1.31 7.23
CA SER A 4 -21.81 1.86 8.15
C SER A 4 -20.45 1.24 7.84
N VAL A 5 -19.44 2.09 7.68
CA VAL A 5 -18.04 1.64 7.69
C VAL A 5 -17.65 1.32 9.13
N SER A 6 -16.82 0.30 9.31
CA SER A 6 -16.29 -0.10 10.62
C SER A 6 -15.18 0.84 11.07
N VAL A 7 -14.36 1.31 10.13
CA VAL A 7 -13.32 2.34 10.37
C VAL A 7 -13.53 3.48 9.39
N PRO A 8 -13.66 4.74 9.83
CA PRO A 8 -13.74 5.86 8.91
C PRO A 8 -12.47 5.96 8.06
N GLU A 9 -12.64 6.13 6.76
CA GLU A 9 -11.55 6.15 5.79
C GLU A 9 -10.54 7.26 6.04
N LYS A 10 -11.00 8.50 6.24
CA LYS A 10 -10.13 9.64 6.56
C LYS A 10 -9.30 9.43 7.83
N THR A 11 -9.86 8.73 8.81
CA THR A 11 -9.14 8.35 10.02
C THR A 11 -8.01 7.37 9.69
N LEU A 12 -8.27 6.39 8.83
CA LEU A 12 -7.27 5.41 8.42
C LEU A 12 -6.13 6.03 7.59
N GLU A 13 -6.46 6.93 6.66
CA GLU A 13 -5.47 7.72 5.89
C GLU A 13 -4.56 8.53 6.82
N HIS A 14 -5.16 9.18 7.83
CA HIS A 14 -4.42 9.99 8.80
C HIS A 14 -3.50 9.14 9.69
N TRP A 15 -4.00 8.04 10.26
CA TRP A 15 -3.19 7.14 11.09
C TRP A 15 -2.05 6.49 10.31
N SER A 16 -2.30 6.11 9.06
CA SER A 16 -1.26 5.58 8.17
C SER A 16 -0.15 6.62 7.93
N SER A 17 -0.54 7.87 7.66
CA SER A 17 0.41 8.97 7.47
C SER A 17 1.23 9.24 8.74
N GLN A 18 0.58 9.36 9.90
CA GLN A 18 1.26 9.54 11.18
C GLN A 18 2.25 8.41 11.48
N TYR A 19 1.83 7.16 11.29
CA TYR A 19 2.71 6.00 11.51
C TYR A 19 3.98 6.07 10.68
N LEU A 20 3.86 6.43 9.40
CA LEU A 20 5.01 6.53 8.51
C LEU A 20 5.93 7.69 8.90
N THR A 21 5.36 8.85 9.22
CA THR A 21 6.13 10.00 9.72
C THR A 21 6.89 9.65 11.00
N TYR A 22 6.26 8.96 11.96
CA TYR A 22 6.91 8.56 13.21
C TYR A 22 7.94 7.45 12.99
N ARG A 23 7.58 6.39 12.26
CA ARG A 23 8.47 5.25 11.99
C ARG A 23 9.75 5.71 11.30
N TYR A 24 9.64 6.65 10.36
CA TYR A 24 10.74 7.11 9.53
C TYR A 24 11.26 8.50 9.90
N ARG A 25 10.84 9.08 11.04
CA ARG A 25 11.33 10.37 11.58
C ARG A 25 11.41 11.48 10.53
N SER A 26 10.34 11.65 9.75
CA SER A 26 10.25 12.64 8.66
C SER A 26 11.14 12.38 7.43
N GLN A 27 11.78 11.23 7.33
CA GLN A 27 12.50 10.77 6.12
C GLN A 27 11.59 10.01 5.14
N ALA A 28 10.28 10.14 5.32
CA ALA A 28 9.28 9.65 4.39
C ALA A 28 8.51 10.85 3.81
N ALA A 29 8.39 10.91 2.50
CA ALA A 29 7.49 11.84 1.81
C ALA A 29 6.20 11.10 1.44
N LEU A 30 5.07 11.76 1.67
CA LEU A 30 3.73 11.20 1.47
C LEU A 30 2.97 12.11 0.51
N TRP A 31 2.28 11.51 -0.46
CA TRP A 31 1.39 12.25 -1.35
C TRP A 31 0.08 11.49 -1.55
N TRP A 32 -1.01 12.24 -1.55
CA TRP A 32 -2.38 11.76 -1.74
C TRP A 32 -2.91 12.39 -3.02
N PRO A 33 -2.78 11.72 -4.17
CA PRO A 33 -3.38 12.18 -5.41
C PRO A 33 -4.87 12.48 -5.21
N SER A 34 -5.36 13.54 -5.86
CA SER A 34 -6.80 13.68 -6.05
C SER A 34 -7.30 12.58 -6.99
N SER A 35 -8.60 12.24 -6.93
CA SER A 35 -9.14 11.05 -7.63
C SER A 35 -8.66 10.98 -9.08
N ARG A 36 -8.12 9.81 -9.46
CA ARG A 36 -7.69 9.48 -10.84
C ARG A 36 -6.44 10.21 -11.34
N GLU A 37 -5.74 10.96 -10.48
CA GLU A 37 -4.39 11.42 -10.81
C GLU A 37 -3.44 10.22 -10.90
N ASP A 38 -2.66 10.18 -11.98
CA ASP A 38 -1.60 9.21 -12.12
C ASP A 38 -0.36 9.64 -11.35
N ILE A 39 0.33 8.66 -10.78
CA ILE A 39 1.55 8.91 -10.03
C ILE A 39 2.69 8.96 -11.03
N ASP A 40 3.09 10.19 -11.35
CA ASP A 40 4.28 10.44 -12.13
C ASP A 40 5.53 10.28 -11.26
N VAL A 41 6.45 9.42 -11.68
CA VAL A 41 7.73 9.18 -11.01
C VAL A 41 8.55 10.47 -10.90
N ARG A 42 8.33 11.44 -11.80
CA ARG A 42 8.96 12.76 -11.78
C ARG A 42 8.50 13.63 -10.60
N TRP A 43 7.36 13.33 -9.99
CA TRP A 43 6.86 14.02 -8.80
C TRP A 43 7.48 13.50 -7.50
N LEU A 44 8.27 12.42 -7.56
CA LEU A 44 8.99 11.90 -6.40
C LEU A 44 10.17 12.83 -6.04
N PRO A 45 10.53 12.93 -4.74
CA PRO A 45 11.67 13.74 -4.29
C PRO A 45 12.95 13.43 -5.06
N THR A 46 13.76 14.45 -5.37
CA THR A 46 15.07 14.35 -6.05
C THR A 46 16.16 13.77 -5.15
N ARG A 47 15.86 12.66 -4.48
CA ARG A 47 16.78 11.94 -3.60
C ARG A 47 16.75 10.43 -3.88
N PRO A 48 17.84 9.71 -3.60
CA PRO A 48 17.84 8.25 -3.59
C PRO A 48 16.84 7.68 -2.58
N GLY A 49 16.13 6.62 -2.95
CA GLY A 49 15.11 6.03 -2.07
C GLY A 49 14.20 5.02 -2.76
N LYS A 50 13.06 4.74 -2.12
CA LYS A 50 12.05 3.78 -2.58
C LYS A 50 10.70 4.45 -2.67
N ALA A 51 9.93 4.15 -3.71
CA ALA A 51 8.52 4.55 -3.81
C ALA A 51 7.62 3.32 -3.82
N VAL A 52 6.54 3.37 -3.05
CA VAL A 52 5.46 2.38 -3.07
C VAL A 52 4.11 3.09 -3.12
N GLN A 53 3.11 2.40 -3.66
CA GLN A 53 1.74 2.87 -3.68
C GLN A 53 0.88 2.00 -2.75
N LEU A 54 0.00 2.62 -1.98
CA LEU A 54 -0.95 1.93 -1.10
C LEU A 54 -2.38 2.29 -1.50
N GLU A 55 -3.23 1.29 -1.71
CA GLU A 55 -4.68 1.44 -1.80
C GLU A 55 -5.27 1.09 -0.43
N LEU A 56 -5.65 2.11 0.34
CA LEU A 56 -6.29 1.87 1.64
C LEU A 56 -7.75 1.47 1.41
N LYS A 57 -8.16 0.34 1.99
CA LYS A 57 -9.56 -0.10 2.03
C LYS A 57 -10.04 -0.16 3.47
N THR A 58 -11.25 0.33 3.70
CA THR A 58 -11.96 0.12 4.96
C THR A 58 -12.78 -1.18 4.96
N THR A 59 -13.18 -1.63 6.14
CA THR A 59 -14.16 -2.70 6.32
C THR A 59 -15.57 -2.09 6.44
N THR A 60 -16.54 -2.72 5.80
CA THR A 60 -17.96 -2.37 5.87
C THR A 60 -18.67 -3.31 6.84
N VAL A 61 -19.49 -2.77 7.75
CA VAL A 61 -20.33 -3.60 8.63
C VAL A 61 -21.43 -4.22 7.78
N ALA A 62 -21.40 -5.56 7.66
CA ALA A 62 -22.34 -6.33 6.84
C ALA A 62 -23.49 -6.95 7.66
N GLY A 63 -23.38 -6.93 8.98
CA GLY A 63 -24.33 -7.47 9.95
C GLY A 63 -23.68 -7.58 11.33
N THR A 64 -24.41 -8.08 12.32
CA THR A 64 -23.87 -8.29 13.67
C THR A 64 -22.67 -9.23 13.63
N GLY A 65 -21.49 -8.72 14.01
CA GLY A 65 -20.24 -9.46 13.98
C GLY A 65 -19.69 -9.77 12.58
N LEU A 66 -20.26 -9.20 11.51
CA LEU A 66 -19.83 -9.45 10.14
C LEU A 66 -19.21 -8.20 9.52
N HIS A 67 -18.00 -8.35 8.97
CA HIS A 67 -17.27 -7.27 8.30
C HIS A 67 -16.84 -7.71 6.91
N ASP A 68 -17.12 -6.90 5.90
CA ASP A 68 -16.72 -7.14 4.51
C ASP A 68 -15.67 -6.11 4.07
N VAL A 69 -14.62 -6.56 3.39
CA VAL A 69 -13.75 -5.68 2.59
C VAL A 69 -14.23 -5.75 1.15
N LEU A 70 -14.50 -4.58 0.56
CA LEU A 70 -14.99 -4.46 -0.81
C LEU A 70 -13.92 -3.86 -1.72
N VAL A 71 -13.79 -4.39 -2.93
CA VAL A 71 -12.88 -3.92 -3.98
C VAL A 71 -13.68 -3.57 -5.23
N ASP A 72 -13.37 -2.45 -5.84
CA ASP A 72 -13.92 -2.05 -7.14
C ASP A 72 -13.21 -2.85 -8.26
N LEU A 73 -13.97 -3.57 -9.07
CA LEU A 73 -13.41 -4.41 -10.13
C LEU A 73 -12.79 -3.61 -11.26
N GLY A 74 -13.35 -2.45 -11.62
CA GLY A 74 -12.77 -1.59 -12.64
C GLY A 74 -11.43 -1.02 -12.19
N GLN A 75 -11.33 -0.65 -10.90
CA GLN A 75 -10.08 -0.21 -10.28
C GLN A 75 -9.01 -1.29 -10.30
N LEU A 76 -9.36 -2.49 -9.84
CA LEU A 76 -8.45 -3.62 -9.83
C LEU A 76 -8.00 -3.96 -11.25
N TRP A 77 -8.92 -3.97 -12.22
CA TRP A 77 -8.60 -4.24 -13.62
C TRP A 77 -7.56 -3.26 -14.15
N GLU A 78 -7.76 -1.97 -13.91
CA GLU A 78 -6.85 -0.90 -14.35
C GLU A 78 -5.46 -1.04 -13.72
N TYR A 79 -5.39 -1.25 -12.40
CA TYR A 79 -4.11 -1.43 -11.72
C TYR A 79 -3.32 -2.62 -12.27
N ARG A 80 -4.01 -3.69 -12.68
CA ARG A 80 -3.35 -4.88 -13.23
C ARG A 80 -2.83 -4.71 -14.65
N GLN A 81 -3.27 -3.67 -15.37
CA GLN A 81 -2.68 -3.30 -16.66
C GLN A 81 -1.36 -2.52 -16.50
N ARG A 82 -1.07 -1.98 -15.31
CA ARG A 82 0.13 -1.17 -15.07
C ARG A 82 1.36 -2.06 -14.88
N PRO A 83 2.59 -1.58 -15.21
CA PRO A 83 3.83 -2.27 -14.84
C PRO A 83 3.88 -2.54 -13.33
N ILE A 84 4.56 -3.62 -12.90
CA ILE A 84 4.54 -4.08 -11.49
C ILE A 84 4.89 -2.94 -10.52
N GLY A 85 5.96 -2.17 -10.77
CA GLY A 85 6.36 -1.06 -9.91
C GLY A 85 5.30 0.05 -9.70
N HIS A 86 4.29 0.12 -10.57
CA HIS A 86 3.21 1.11 -10.53
C HIS A 86 1.88 0.57 -9.97
N GLN A 87 1.85 -0.67 -9.51
CA GLN A 87 0.66 -1.25 -8.90
C GLN A 87 0.61 -0.93 -7.41
N PRO A 88 -0.57 -0.75 -6.80
CA PRO A 88 -0.65 -0.54 -5.37
C PRO A 88 -0.65 -1.85 -4.58
N PHE A 89 -0.21 -1.73 -3.33
CA PHE A 89 -0.57 -2.68 -2.29
C PHE A 89 -1.94 -2.33 -1.71
N TYR A 90 -2.83 -3.30 -1.57
CA TYR A 90 -4.09 -3.13 -0.86
C TYR A 90 -3.85 -3.29 0.63
N ALA A 91 -4.16 -2.28 1.43
CA ALA A 91 -4.05 -2.34 2.88
C ALA A 91 -5.39 -2.10 3.56
N PHE A 92 -5.75 -2.95 4.51
CA PHE A 92 -7.08 -2.89 5.15
C PHE A 92 -7.10 -3.45 6.57
N PRO A 93 -8.12 -3.07 7.37
CA PRO A 93 -8.30 -3.60 8.72
C PRO A 93 -8.60 -5.10 8.75
N TRP A 94 -7.97 -5.82 9.68
CA TRP A 94 -8.34 -7.16 10.14
C TRP A 94 -9.11 -7.02 11.45
N PRO A 95 -10.45 -6.94 11.40
CA PRO A 95 -11.25 -6.61 12.58
C PRO A 95 -11.16 -7.73 13.62
N GLY A 96 -10.99 -7.30 14.87
CA GLY A 96 -11.12 -8.12 16.09
C GLY A 96 -12.17 -7.54 17.03
N TRP A 97 -13.20 -6.88 16.46
CA TRP A 97 -14.22 -6.12 17.17
C TRP A 97 -15.56 -6.19 16.43
N HIS A 98 -16.67 -5.98 17.12
CA HIS A 98 -18.00 -5.93 16.51
C HIS A 98 -18.43 -4.49 16.21
N GLY A 99 -19.21 -4.30 15.14
CA GLY A 99 -19.80 -3.01 14.79
C GLY A 99 -18.76 -2.00 14.32
N ASP A 100 -18.98 -0.72 14.57
CA ASP A 100 -17.98 0.31 14.27
C ASP A 100 -16.90 0.37 15.37
N LEU A 101 -15.70 0.80 14.97
CA LEU A 101 -14.52 0.84 15.82
C LEU A 101 -14.70 1.78 17.02
N THR A 102 -15.47 2.86 16.88
CA THR A 102 -15.70 3.83 17.97
C THR A 102 -16.53 3.20 19.07
N THR A 103 -17.66 2.59 18.70
CA THR A 103 -18.53 1.85 19.63
C THR A 103 -17.78 0.71 20.30
N ALA A 104 -17.01 -0.07 19.54
CA ALA A 104 -16.20 -1.16 20.07
C ALA A 104 -15.15 -0.69 21.08
N ALA A 105 -14.47 0.42 20.80
CA ALA A 105 -13.47 0.97 21.69
C ALA A 105 -14.08 1.45 23.01
N ILE A 106 -15.20 2.17 22.95
CA ILE A 106 -15.93 2.63 24.14
C ILE A 106 -16.39 1.43 24.99
N ALA A 107 -16.98 0.41 24.35
CA ALA A 107 -17.42 -0.81 25.05
C ALA A 107 -16.26 -1.58 25.69
N GLY A 108 -15.08 -1.56 25.07
CA GLY A 108 -13.86 -2.16 25.61
C GLY A 108 -13.13 -1.31 26.66
N GLY A 109 -13.67 -0.16 27.06
CA GLY A 109 -13.04 0.77 28.01
C GLY A 109 -11.77 1.43 27.46
N ARG A 110 -11.65 1.55 26.14
CA ARG A 110 -10.45 2.06 25.45
C ARG A 110 -10.69 3.49 24.96
N PRO A 111 -9.79 4.44 25.22
CA PRO A 111 -9.89 5.77 24.64
C PRO A 111 -9.82 5.70 23.12
N VAL A 112 -10.87 6.16 22.42
CA VAL A 112 -10.93 6.20 20.95
C VAL A 112 -9.75 6.99 20.36
N THR A 113 -9.29 8.00 21.09
CA THR A 113 -8.13 8.85 20.74
C THR A 113 -6.79 8.12 20.74
N GLU A 114 -6.70 6.92 21.33
CA GLU A 114 -5.46 6.12 21.41
C GLU A 114 -5.41 4.98 20.38
N LEU A 115 -6.47 4.79 19.57
CA LEU A 115 -6.54 3.72 18.57
C LEU A 115 -5.60 3.95 17.37
N GLY A 116 -5.25 5.20 17.08
CA GLY A 116 -4.28 5.53 16.04
C GLY A 116 -2.85 5.28 16.48
N PHE A 117 -2.50 5.64 17.72
CA PHE A 117 -1.15 5.50 18.26
C PHE A 117 -1.21 5.37 19.77
N GLY A 118 -0.77 4.22 20.31
CA GLY A 118 -0.70 4.00 21.76
C GLY A 118 0.50 4.73 22.36
N ARG A 119 0.26 5.61 23.34
CA ARG A 119 1.34 6.33 24.06
C ARG A 119 2.07 5.43 25.08
N SER A 120 1.39 4.43 25.63
CA SER A 120 1.96 3.43 26.57
C SER A 120 1.04 2.21 26.72
N GLY A 121 1.61 1.02 27.00
CA GLY A 121 0.87 -0.22 27.30
C GLY A 121 0.72 -1.21 26.13
N PRO A 122 0.29 -2.45 26.39
CA PRO A 122 0.09 -3.46 25.35
C PRO A 122 -1.16 -3.20 24.48
N GLY A 123 -0.91 -2.61 23.31
CA GLY A 123 -1.47 -2.93 21.98
C GLY A 123 -2.99 -3.04 21.76
N TRP A 124 -3.57 -2.05 21.08
CA TRP A 124 -4.68 -2.19 20.11
C TRP A 124 -4.76 -0.97 19.18
N TRP A 125 -3.61 -0.59 18.63
CA TRP A 125 -3.51 0.54 17.72
C TRP A 125 -3.48 0.05 16.27
N PHE A 126 -3.77 0.95 15.34
CA PHE A 126 -4.12 0.58 13.97
C PHE A 126 -3.10 -0.35 13.26
N ALA A 127 -1.81 -0.17 13.55
CA ALA A 127 -0.74 -0.96 12.96
C ALA A 127 -0.78 -2.46 13.35
N ASP A 128 -1.44 -2.82 14.45
CA ASP A 128 -1.54 -4.21 14.94
C ASP A 128 -2.60 -5.01 14.19
N TRP A 129 -3.66 -4.34 13.75
CA TRP A 129 -4.77 -4.98 13.04
C TRP A 129 -4.79 -4.69 11.54
N MET A 130 -3.92 -3.82 11.02
CA MET A 130 -3.81 -3.62 9.57
C MET A 130 -3.05 -4.76 8.90
N VAL A 131 -3.50 -5.11 7.70
CA VAL A 131 -2.87 -6.11 6.83
C VAL A 131 -2.70 -5.57 5.42
N VAL A 132 -1.81 -6.21 4.65
CA VAL A 132 -1.42 -5.80 3.31
C VAL A 132 -1.43 -7.00 2.36
N LEU A 133 -1.91 -6.76 1.13
CA LEU A 133 -1.86 -7.67 -0.02
C LEU A 133 -1.35 -6.93 -1.26
N THR A 134 -0.75 -7.64 -2.22
CA THR A 134 -0.46 -7.07 -3.55
C THR A 134 -1.72 -7.06 -4.43
N ALA A 135 -1.77 -6.19 -5.45
CA ALA A 135 -2.84 -6.23 -6.45
C ALA A 135 -2.98 -7.60 -7.13
N ALA A 136 -1.87 -8.31 -7.37
CA ALA A 136 -1.88 -9.68 -7.92
C ALA A 136 -2.49 -10.72 -6.95
N GLN A 137 -2.33 -10.55 -5.64
CA GLN A 137 -3.03 -11.39 -4.65
C GLN A 137 -4.53 -11.11 -4.66
N VAL A 138 -4.94 -9.84 -4.73
CA VAL A 138 -6.34 -9.44 -4.80
C VAL A 138 -7.01 -9.95 -6.09
N GLU A 139 -6.33 -9.84 -7.23
CA GLU A 139 -6.76 -10.43 -8.51
C GLU A 139 -7.00 -11.92 -8.37
N ARG A 140 -6.05 -12.68 -7.79
CA ARG A 140 -6.21 -14.13 -7.64
C ARG A 140 -7.44 -14.51 -6.82
N VAL A 141 -7.75 -13.74 -5.77
CA VAL A 141 -8.95 -13.98 -4.95
C VAL A 141 -10.24 -13.67 -5.72
N LEU A 142 -10.22 -12.66 -6.60
CA LEU A 142 -11.38 -12.18 -7.34
C LEU A 142 -11.33 -12.58 -8.84
N HIS A 143 -10.56 -13.61 -9.19
CA HIS A 143 -10.20 -13.88 -10.58
C HIS A 143 -11.42 -14.08 -11.48
N LYS A 144 -12.41 -14.86 -11.00
CA LYS A 144 -13.64 -15.14 -11.75
C LYS A 144 -14.45 -13.87 -11.99
N GLU A 145 -14.62 -13.05 -10.95
CA GLU A 145 -15.36 -11.79 -11.02
C GLU A 145 -14.64 -10.77 -11.90
N LEU A 146 -13.32 -10.68 -11.80
CA LEU A 146 -12.52 -9.74 -12.59
C LEU A 146 -12.51 -10.13 -14.06
N ALA A 147 -12.35 -11.42 -14.37
CA ALA A 147 -12.42 -11.94 -15.74
C ALA A 147 -13.80 -11.70 -16.37
N ALA A 148 -14.88 -11.87 -15.60
CA ALA A 148 -16.23 -11.58 -16.07
C ALA A 148 -16.49 -10.06 -16.26
N HIS A 149 -15.84 -9.20 -15.48
CA HIS A 149 -16.01 -7.74 -15.58
C HIS A 149 -15.22 -7.14 -16.75
N GLY A 150 -13.98 -7.58 -16.96
CA GLY A 150 -13.22 -7.42 -18.21
C GLY A 150 -12.88 -5.99 -18.67
N CYS A 151 -13.17 -4.94 -17.90
CA CYS A 151 -12.96 -3.55 -18.33
C CYS A 151 -12.65 -2.59 -17.17
N ALA A 152 -12.16 -1.40 -17.50
CA ALA A 152 -11.84 -0.33 -16.55
C ALA A 152 -13.08 0.37 -15.94
N ARG A 153 -14.31 0.01 -16.36
CA ARG A 153 -15.53 0.67 -15.87
C ARG A 153 -15.66 0.49 -14.36
N ARG A 154 -15.62 1.59 -13.62
CA ARG A 154 -15.71 1.65 -12.15
C ARG A 154 -17.16 1.46 -11.67
N GLY A 155 -17.33 1.27 -10.36
CA GLY A 155 -18.62 1.19 -9.66
C GLY A 155 -19.01 -0.22 -9.21
N THR A 156 -18.48 -1.26 -9.86
CA THR A 156 -18.78 -2.65 -9.52
C THR A 156 -17.93 -3.11 -8.32
N LYS A 157 -18.49 -3.03 -7.11
CA LYS A 157 -17.83 -3.51 -5.89
C LYS A 157 -18.07 -5.01 -5.65
N LYS A 158 -17.01 -5.77 -5.39
CA LYS A 158 -17.05 -7.18 -4.97
C LYS A 158 -16.37 -7.39 -3.63
N ARG A 159 -16.82 -8.41 -2.90
CA ARG A 159 -16.28 -8.77 -1.59
C ARG A 159 -14.97 -9.53 -1.76
N LEU A 160 -13.88 -8.91 -1.31
CA LEU A 160 -12.56 -9.54 -1.23
C LEU A 160 -12.51 -10.56 -0.09
N VAL A 161 -12.98 -10.16 1.08
CA VAL A 161 -12.97 -11.00 2.29
C VAL A 161 -14.13 -10.64 3.22
N ARG A 162 -14.67 -11.64 3.91
CA ARG A 162 -15.56 -11.52 5.05
C ARG A 162 -14.86 -11.99 6.31
N PHE A 163 -14.98 -11.22 7.38
CA PHE A 163 -14.66 -11.63 8.74
C PHE A 163 -15.97 -11.87 9.48
N ASP A 164 -16.12 -13.08 10.01
CA ASP A 164 -17.24 -13.47 10.85
C ASP A 164 -16.74 -13.69 12.29
N LEU A 165 -17.15 -12.76 13.15
CA LEU A 165 -16.78 -12.68 14.56
C LEU A 165 -17.93 -13.12 15.47
N THR A 166 -18.99 -13.73 14.92
CA THR A 166 -20.19 -14.13 15.68
C THR A 166 -19.86 -15.13 16.79
N HIS A 167 -18.87 -16.00 16.55
CA HIS A 167 -18.43 -17.02 17.50
C HIS A 167 -17.17 -16.62 18.29
N SER A 168 -16.27 -15.82 17.71
CA SER A 168 -15.03 -15.40 18.37
C SER A 168 -14.48 -14.10 17.78
N GLN A 169 -14.14 -13.14 18.64
CA GLN A 169 -13.44 -11.91 18.25
C GLN A 169 -11.94 -12.11 18.02
N LEU A 170 -11.35 -13.11 18.68
CA LEU A 170 -9.91 -13.40 18.60
C LEU A 170 -9.58 -14.26 17.37
N ASN A 171 -10.47 -15.18 17.03
CA ASN A 171 -10.30 -16.12 15.93
C ASN A 171 -11.52 -16.06 15.00
N PRO A 172 -11.69 -14.96 14.23
CA PRO A 172 -12.79 -14.86 13.28
C PRO A 172 -12.71 -15.95 12.21
N VAL A 173 -13.88 -16.41 11.76
CA VAL A 173 -13.96 -17.20 10.53
C VAL A 173 -13.76 -16.24 9.36
N VAL A 174 -12.75 -16.52 8.54
CA VAL A 174 -12.34 -15.66 7.42
C VAL A 174 -12.70 -16.34 6.11
N THR A 175 -13.58 -15.71 5.32
CA THR A 175 -14.01 -16.22 4.02
C THR A 175 -13.58 -15.28 2.91
N TRP A 176 -12.68 -15.74 2.06
CA TRP A 176 -12.22 -14.99 0.89
C TRP A 176 -13.23 -15.08 -0.27
N GLY A 177 -13.11 -14.19 -1.26
CA GLY A 177 -13.90 -14.21 -2.51
C GLY A 177 -13.92 -15.59 -3.19
N SER A 178 -14.94 -15.81 -4.03
CA SER A 178 -15.35 -17.05 -4.74
C SER A 178 -14.51 -18.34 -4.51
N SER A 179 -14.42 -18.77 -3.25
CA SER A 179 -13.73 -19.99 -2.78
C SER A 179 -12.24 -20.06 -3.13
N ALA A 180 -11.56 -18.91 -3.25
CA ALA A 180 -10.13 -18.86 -3.52
C ALA A 180 -9.31 -19.40 -2.35
N THR A 181 -8.16 -20.02 -2.65
CA THR A 181 -7.14 -20.32 -1.65
C THR A 181 -6.78 -19.03 -0.90
N PRO A 182 -6.80 -19.03 0.45
CA PRO A 182 -6.44 -17.85 1.23
C PRO A 182 -5.08 -17.27 0.79
N PRO A 183 -4.99 -15.97 0.46
CA PRO A 183 -3.72 -15.36 0.11
C PRO A 183 -2.81 -15.30 1.34
N GLN A 184 -1.49 -15.26 1.10
CA GLN A 184 -0.54 -14.96 2.17
C GLN A 184 -0.67 -13.48 2.58
N VAL A 185 -1.24 -13.27 3.76
CA VAL A 185 -1.46 -11.93 4.33
C VAL A 185 -0.20 -11.44 5.03
N VAL A 186 0.21 -10.19 4.80
CA VAL A 186 1.34 -9.56 5.50
C VAL A 186 0.79 -8.57 6.53
N ARG A 187 1.25 -8.65 7.78
CA ARG A 187 0.89 -7.68 8.82
C ARG A 187 1.53 -6.33 8.50
N TRP A 188 0.82 -5.24 8.73
CA TRP A 188 1.27 -3.87 8.41
C TRP A 188 2.67 -3.55 8.94
N ARG A 189 2.97 -3.89 10.19
CA ARG A 189 4.31 -3.68 10.78
C ARG A 189 5.42 -4.44 10.04
N ASN A 190 5.14 -5.68 9.65
CA ASN A 190 6.10 -6.55 8.98
C ASN A 190 6.31 -6.10 7.53
N PHE A 191 5.25 -5.66 6.87
CA PHE A 191 5.31 -5.10 5.52
C PHE A 191 6.37 -4.01 5.39
N TRP A 192 6.40 -3.06 6.32
CA TRP A 192 7.42 -1.99 6.33
C TRP A 192 8.83 -2.50 6.59
N ALA A 193 9.00 -3.47 7.48
CA ALA A 193 10.30 -4.08 7.76
C ALA A 193 10.86 -4.86 6.56
N GLU A 194 9.98 -5.43 5.73
CA GLU A 194 10.36 -6.11 4.49
C GLU A 194 10.63 -5.13 3.34
N LEU A 195 9.85 -4.06 3.22
CA LEU A 195 10.11 -3.00 2.25
C LEU A 195 11.48 -2.34 2.47
N GLU A 196 11.92 -2.19 3.71
CA GLU A 196 13.29 -1.75 4.03
C GLU A 196 14.37 -2.63 3.36
N GLN A 197 14.10 -3.93 3.16
CA GLN A 197 14.99 -4.89 2.50
C GLN A 197 14.68 -5.10 1.00
N CYS A 198 13.98 -4.14 0.37
CA CYS A 198 13.55 -4.20 -1.02
C CYS A 198 12.49 -5.27 -1.31
N GLY A 199 11.71 -5.66 -0.29
CA GLY A 199 10.52 -6.50 -0.44
C GLY A 199 10.81 -7.93 -0.91
N ARG A 200 9.81 -8.54 -1.57
CA ARG A 200 9.87 -9.90 -2.12
C ARG A 200 9.69 -9.90 -3.63
N ALA A 201 9.90 -11.05 -4.26
CA ALA A 201 9.57 -11.23 -5.68
C ALA A 201 8.11 -10.85 -5.97
N GLY A 202 7.90 -10.10 -7.05
CA GLY A 202 6.59 -9.60 -7.47
C GLY A 202 5.99 -8.48 -6.59
N TRP A 203 6.74 -7.89 -5.66
CA TRP A 203 6.26 -6.75 -4.87
C TRP A 203 6.36 -5.44 -5.65
N PRO A 204 5.27 -4.65 -5.74
CA PRO A 204 5.28 -3.40 -6.48
C PRO A 204 5.98 -2.28 -5.73
N GLN A 205 7.22 -1.98 -6.11
CA GLN A 205 7.98 -0.83 -5.59
C GLN A 205 8.90 -0.28 -6.68
N LEU A 206 9.18 1.01 -6.67
CA LEU A 206 10.21 1.63 -7.51
C LEU A 206 11.42 2.00 -6.65
N ILE A 207 12.62 1.85 -7.18
CA ILE A 207 13.86 2.20 -6.48
C ILE A 207 14.55 3.32 -7.26
N ARG A 208 14.91 4.42 -6.59
CA ARG A 208 15.67 5.53 -7.18
C ARG A 208 17.09 5.50 -6.64
N LEU A 209 18.06 5.45 -7.54
CA LEU A 209 19.49 5.41 -7.21
C LEU A 209 20.27 6.40 -8.10
N PRO A 210 21.44 6.88 -7.64
CA PRO A 210 22.34 7.67 -8.47
C PRO A 210 22.69 6.95 -9.78
N ALA A 211 22.66 7.67 -10.90
CA ALA A 211 22.94 7.11 -12.23
C ALA A 211 24.34 6.47 -12.30
N ARG A 212 25.31 7.03 -11.58
CA ARG A 212 26.69 6.50 -11.46
C ARG A 212 26.78 5.08 -10.91
N PHE A 213 25.76 4.60 -10.20
CA PHE A 213 25.71 3.23 -9.68
C PHE A 213 25.19 2.23 -10.72
N MET A 214 24.56 2.72 -11.79
CA MET A 214 23.80 1.91 -12.73
C MET A 214 24.56 1.66 -14.03
N GLN A 215 24.53 0.40 -14.46
CA GLN A 215 24.81 -0.02 -15.83
C GLN A 215 23.51 -0.03 -16.64
N ALA A 216 23.54 0.51 -17.87
CA ALA A 216 22.36 0.74 -18.71
C ALA A 216 21.51 -0.52 -19.05
N ARG A 217 22.08 -1.73 -18.94
CA ARG A 217 21.37 -3.01 -19.17
C ARG A 217 21.53 -4.00 -18.01
N GLY A 218 21.80 -3.48 -16.81
CA GLY A 218 21.99 -4.31 -15.63
C GLY A 218 20.68 -4.93 -15.13
N LEU A 219 20.74 -6.21 -14.77
CA LEU A 219 19.74 -6.88 -13.94
C LEU A 219 20.24 -6.85 -12.49
N TYR A 220 19.40 -6.37 -11.57
CA TYR A 220 19.78 -6.18 -10.16
C TYR A 220 18.89 -6.99 -9.25
N THR A 221 19.48 -7.75 -8.33
CA THR A 221 18.73 -8.45 -7.29
C THR A 221 18.34 -7.50 -6.16
N SER A 222 17.30 -7.85 -5.39
CA SER A 222 16.89 -7.09 -4.19
C SER A 222 18.04 -6.86 -3.20
N SER A 223 18.89 -7.87 -2.97
CA SER A 223 20.04 -7.76 -2.07
C SER A 223 21.08 -6.76 -2.55
N ARG A 224 21.37 -6.77 -3.87
CA ARG A 224 22.30 -5.80 -4.47
C ARG A 224 21.77 -4.37 -4.34
N LEU A 225 20.47 -4.16 -4.59
CA LEU A 225 19.85 -2.84 -4.46
C LEU A 225 19.79 -2.35 -3.03
N ALA A 226 19.58 -3.24 -2.06
CA ALA A 226 19.65 -2.89 -0.65
C ALA A 226 21.06 -2.36 -0.30
N GLY A 227 22.12 -2.99 -0.80
CA GLY A 227 23.50 -2.52 -0.64
C GLY A 227 23.73 -1.16 -1.30
N LEU A 228 23.28 -0.98 -2.55
CA LEU A 228 23.42 0.29 -3.28
C LEU A 228 22.63 1.44 -2.64
N LEU A 229 21.46 1.15 -2.08
CA LEU A 229 20.69 2.15 -1.31
C LEU A 229 21.40 2.49 0.00
N GLN A 230 22.06 1.52 0.65
CA GLN A 230 22.86 1.80 1.83
C GLN A 230 24.07 2.68 1.49
N GLU A 231 24.73 2.42 0.36
CA GLU A 231 25.81 3.27 -0.17
C GLU A 231 25.31 4.69 -0.47
N ALA A 232 24.18 4.83 -1.18
CA ALA A 232 23.56 6.13 -1.42
C ALA A 232 23.21 6.86 -0.11
N ALA A 233 22.77 6.13 0.90
CA ALA A 233 22.47 6.71 2.20
C ALA A 233 23.73 7.24 2.90
N TYR A 234 24.87 6.54 2.80
CA TYR A 234 26.14 7.04 3.32
C TYR A 234 26.58 8.32 2.60
N MET A 235 26.42 8.38 1.28
CA MET A 235 26.71 9.60 0.50
C MET A 235 25.87 10.81 0.98
N ILE A 236 24.56 10.60 1.21
CA ILE A 236 23.69 11.65 1.76
C ILE A 236 24.18 12.10 3.14
N ALA A 237 24.51 11.14 4.02
CA ALA A 237 24.99 11.45 5.37
C ALA A 237 26.34 12.18 5.39
N ALA A 238 27.20 11.92 4.41
CA ALA A 238 28.49 12.58 4.23
C ALA A 238 28.38 13.97 3.57
N GLY A 239 27.18 14.37 3.08
CA GLY A 239 26.99 15.62 2.34
C GLY A 239 27.53 15.57 0.91
N GLU A 240 27.75 14.37 0.37
CA GLU A 240 28.28 14.14 -0.99
C GLU A 240 27.18 14.07 -2.06
N TRP A 241 25.91 14.13 -1.64
CA TRP A 241 24.77 14.21 -2.56
C TRP A 241 24.50 15.66 -2.95
N GLY A 242 24.62 15.97 -4.25
CA GLY A 242 24.18 17.24 -4.82
C GLY A 242 22.79 17.12 -5.43
N ASP A 243 21.98 18.18 -5.38
CA ASP A 243 20.64 18.19 -5.99
C ASP A 243 20.68 18.02 -7.52
N ASP A 244 21.83 18.26 -8.16
CA ASP A 244 22.08 18.08 -9.59
C ASP A 244 22.48 16.63 -9.96
N ASP A 245 22.70 15.74 -8.98
CA ASP A 245 23.05 14.34 -9.27
C ASP A 245 21.88 13.63 -9.97
N GLN A 246 22.13 13.08 -11.15
CA GLN A 246 21.11 12.37 -11.93
C GLN A 246 20.68 11.08 -11.21
N LEU A 247 19.35 10.89 -11.07
CA LEU A 247 18.75 9.67 -10.55
C LEU A 247 18.20 8.80 -11.67
N VAL A 248 18.36 7.49 -11.51
CA VAL A 248 17.75 6.47 -12.35
C VAL A 248 16.70 5.72 -11.53
N THR A 249 15.57 5.42 -12.16
CA THR A 249 14.50 4.61 -11.57
C THR A 249 14.67 3.17 -12.00
N LEU A 250 14.60 2.25 -11.03
CA LEU A 250 14.54 0.82 -11.28
C LEU A 250 13.14 0.29 -10.98
N ALA A 251 12.62 -0.52 -11.89
CA ALA A 251 11.34 -1.20 -11.76
C ALA A 251 11.55 -2.71 -11.56
N PRO A 252 10.70 -3.37 -10.75
CA PRO A 252 10.76 -4.78 -10.46
C PRO A 252 10.13 -5.58 -11.61
N ASP A 253 10.67 -6.77 -11.84
CA ASP A 253 10.04 -7.81 -12.64
C ASP A 253 9.28 -8.83 -11.78
N ALA A 254 8.67 -9.82 -12.43
CA ALA A 254 7.90 -10.87 -11.75
C ALA A 254 8.78 -11.81 -10.91
N ASP A 255 10.06 -11.94 -11.25
CA ASP A 255 11.03 -12.83 -10.61
C ASP A 255 11.72 -12.17 -9.40
N GLY A 256 11.44 -10.89 -9.15
CA GLY A 256 12.02 -10.13 -8.04
C GLY A 256 13.38 -9.52 -8.33
N ASN A 257 13.79 -9.49 -9.60
CA ASN A 257 14.89 -8.65 -10.03
C ASN A 257 14.38 -7.28 -10.44
N TYR A 258 15.32 -6.37 -10.68
CA TYR A 258 15.03 -5.01 -11.07
C TYR A 258 15.87 -4.63 -12.28
N GLN A 259 15.28 -3.78 -13.11
CA GLN A 259 15.89 -3.24 -14.30
C GLN A 259 15.66 -1.73 -14.33
N VAL A 260 16.53 -1.02 -15.02
CA VAL A 260 16.33 0.41 -15.29
C VAL A 260 15.00 0.57 -16.02
N ALA A 261 14.09 1.32 -15.42
CA ALA A 261 12.83 1.66 -16.07
C ALA A 261 13.15 2.55 -17.28
N PRO A 262 12.55 2.29 -18.45
CA PRO A 262 12.65 3.22 -19.56
C PRO A 262 12.14 4.59 -19.10
N ASP A 263 12.86 5.67 -19.46
CA ASP A 263 12.40 7.02 -19.17
C ASP A 263 10.95 7.17 -19.68
N PRO A 264 10.03 7.72 -18.87
CA PRO A 264 8.65 7.85 -19.30
C PRO A 264 8.58 8.91 -20.39
N VAL A 265 8.57 8.48 -21.64
CA VAL A 265 7.96 9.25 -22.72
C VAL A 265 6.44 9.16 -22.50
N LEU A 266 5.82 10.32 -22.27
CA LEU A 266 4.38 10.62 -22.28
C LEU A 266 3.64 9.79 -23.37
N ASP A 267 2.43 9.28 -23.25
CA ASP A 267 1.16 9.92 -22.90
C ASP A 267 0.17 8.75 -22.81
N LEU A 268 -0.37 8.41 -21.64
CA LEU A 268 -1.67 7.74 -21.60
C LEU A 268 -2.68 8.87 -21.55
N GLY A 269 -3.11 9.26 -22.75
CA GLY A 269 -3.87 10.46 -22.99
C GLY A 269 -5.07 10.65 -22.06
N GLU A 270 -5.40 11.92 -21.85
CA GLU A 270 -6.68 12.39 -21.33
C GLU A 270 -7.84 11.67 -22.03
N GLN A 271 -8.34 10.60 -21.43
CA GLN A 271 -9.65 10.04 -21.76
C GLN A 271 -10.53 10.08 -20.53
N HIS A 272 -10.95 11.27 -20.14
CA HIS A 272 -12.06 11.46 -19.22
C HIS A 272 -13.12 12.37 -19.81
N ALA A 273 -14.17 11.73 -20.34
CA ALA A 273 -15.52 12.22 -20.24
C ALA A 273 -16.45 11.00 -20.24
N ASP A 274 -16.90 10.57 -19.05
CA ASP A 274 -18.32 10.75 -18.73
C ASP A 274 -18.62 10.53 -17.24
N SER A 275 -19.63 11.25 -16.82
CA SER A 275 -20.13 11.48 -15.46
C SER A 275 -20.81 10.25 -14.83
N THR A 276 -20.57 10.02 -13.53
CA THR A 276 -21.56 9.81 -12.44
C THR A 276 -20.89 9.26 -11.17
N ASP A 277 -21.21 9.90 -10.04
CA ASP A 277 -21.05 9.53 -8.62
C ASP A 277 -19.70 9.01 -8.08
N ASP A 278 -19.08 9.84 -7.22
CA ASP A 278 -18.39 9.48 -5.96
C ASP A 278 -17.41 8.27 -5.96
N VAL A 279 -16.79 7.96 -7.10
CA VAL A 279 -15.73 6.94 -7.19
C VAL A 279 -14.43 7.55 -6.70
N ARG A 280 -14.23 7.53 -5.38
CA ARG A 280 -13.02 7.98 -4.72
C ARG A 280 -11.90 6.95 -4.89
N ASP A 281 -10.71 7.47 -5.15
CA ASP A 281 -9.46 6.72 -5.24
C ASP A 281 -8.67 6.96 -3.95
N HIS A 282 -8.25 5.90 -3.26
CA HIS A 282 -7.61 5.99 -1.94
C HIS A 282 -6.14 5.58 -2.02
N ARG A 283 -5.51 6.01 -3.11
CA ARG A 283 -4.10 5.78 -3.38
C ARG A 283 -3.23 6.74 -2.60
N GLN A 284 -2.29 6.19 -1.83
CA GLN A 284 -1.19 6.90 -1.20
C GLN A 284 0.10 6.58 -1.92
N VAL A 285 0.91 7.60 -2.20
CA VAL A 285 2.34 7.41 -2.53
C VAL A 285 3.15 7.58 -1.26
N VAL A 286 4.03 6.61 -1.01
CA VAL A 286 5.01 6.67 0.07
C VAL A 286 6.39 6.59 -0.54
N PHE A 287 7.18 7.64 -0.35
CA PHE A 287 8.59 7.67 -0.69
C PHE A 287 9.45 7.57 0.57
N LEU A 288 10.30 6.55 0.66
CA LEU A 288 11.25 6.35 1.74
C LEU A 288 12.65 6.75 1.26
N GLU A 289 13.22 7.79 1.86
CA GLU A 289 14.59 8.21 1.54
C GLU A 289 15.60 7.12 1.94
N ALA A 290 16.67 6.95 1.17
CA ALA A 290 17.71 5.97 1.45
C ALA A 290 18.30 6.10 2.87
N GLY A 291 18.40 7.33 3.41
CA GLY A 291 18.85 7.63 4.76
C GLY A 291 18.10 6.89 5.88
N VAL A 292 16.86 6.44 5.62
CA VAL A 292 16.09 5.58 6.53
C VAL A 292 16.80 4.25 6.81
N LEU A 293 17.52 3.72 5.81
CA LEU A 293 18.06 2.36 5.82
C LEU A 293 19.35 2.22 6.64
N LEU A 294 20.04 3.33 6.94
CA LEU A 294 21.28 3.32 7.73
C LEU A 294 21.08 3.06 9.22
N ARG A 295 19.87 3.29 9.74
CA ARG A 295 19.64 3.39 11.18
C ARG A 295 19.35 2.06 11.88
N ARG A 296 19.73 0.93 11.28
CA ARG A 296 19.80 -0.37 11.98
C ARG A 296 21.15 -0.52 12.68
N ARG A 297 21.33 0.19 13.79
CA ARG A 297 22.18 -0.22 14.91
C ARG A 297 21.44 0.08 16.21
#